data_AF-A0A2T4JCC3-F1
#
_entry.id   AF-A0A2T4JCC3-F1
#
_cell.length_a   1.000
_cell.length_b   1.000
_cell.length_c   1.000
_cell.angle_alpha   90.00
_cell.angle_beta   90.00
_cell.angle_gamma   90.00
#
_symmetry.space_group_name_H-M   'P 1'
#
loop_
_entity.id
_entity.type
_entity.pdbx_description
1 polymer ?
#
loop_
_entity_poly.entity_id
_entity_poly.type
_entity_poly.pdbx_seq_one_letter_code
_entity_poly.pdbx_strand_id
1 'polypeptide(L)'
;MRGLNFILSLVFSVFGLCAYLAFDYAMVARQAKARGEEPMSVVTYASGLLQLAGALSGNDGDPARSDAPQTLVAMLPAPPEGWTVRPAEPADVEAFLPPGARGKQADRVRAIGVPREGKGLTGARVIYEKGPRKVVAELIRYPDFIFTSFMAMTQKFELQMLTAEFEGRDFATVRGLEIREAPLPEDFGARLFVAEVGAQIHLRMLASKAMSDEDLLPFLSTLNVPAMNANVVERTTGLGEVPVIVLASVLDAETRKTFEAERDAERQRRAEEQAAREAELEAERKAAEDAERGLTTDEKTGVKVRKGTGTGDGSRFETSGGTLDDSGCVAIAGGKTCGAPPPPDAD
;
A
#
# COMPACT_ATOMS: atom_id res chain seq x y z
N MET A 1 21.17 -35.84 24.00
CA MET A 1 21.15 -34.38 24.18
C MET A 1 20.48 -33.64 23.02
N ARG A 2 20.80 -33.92 21.74
CA ARG A 2 20.18 -33.21 20.59
C ARG A 2 18.65 -33.37 20.46
N GLY A 3 18.11 -34.57 20.70
CA GLY A 3 16.66 -34.81 20.63
C GLY A 3 15.86 -34.15 21.77
N LEU A 4 16.42 -34.11 22.98
CA LEU A 4 15.77 -33.47 24.14
C LEU A 4 15.70 -31.94 23.96
N ASN A 5 16.77 -31.32 23.42
CA ASN A 5 16.79 -29.88 23.14
C ASN A 5 15.83 -29.50 22.00
N PHE A 6 15.66 -30.38 21.01
CA PHE A 6 14.69 -30.17 19.94
C PHE A 6 13.25 -30.23 20.46
N ILE A 7 12.94 -31.23 21.30
CA ILE A 7 11.61 -31.34 21.94
C ILE A 7 11.35 -30.15 22.86
N LEU A 8 12.33 -29.73 23.67
CA LEU A 8 12.20 -28.54 24.52
C LEU A 8 11.94 -27.29 23.68
N SER A 9 12.71 -27.07 22.61
CA SER A 9 12.54 -25.91 21.72
C SER A 9 11.16 -25.90 21.06
N LEU A 10 10.69 -27.05 20.56
CA LEU A 10 9.38 -27.17 19.94
C LEU A 10 8.27 -26.87 20.96
N VAL A 11 8.37 -27.43 22.16
CA VAL A 11 7.40 -27.22 23.25
C VAL A 11 7.37 -25.74 23.65
N PHE A 12 8.52 -25.10 23.88
CA PHE A 12 8.56 -23.67 24.21
C PHE A 12 8.00 -22.77 23.10
N SER A 13 8.28 -23.08 21.83
CA SER A 13 7.72 -22.32 20.70
C SER A 13 6.20 -22.49 20.58
N VAL A 14 5.68 -23.71 20.75
CA VAL A 14 4.24 -23.97 20.70
C VAL A 14 3.52 -23.33 21.88
N PHE A 15 4.04 -23.46 23.10
CA PHE A 15 3.44 -22.83 24.28
C PHE A 15 3.53 -21.30 24.24
N GLY A 16 4.65 -20.74 23.74
CA GLY A 16 4.79 -19.30 23.53
C GLY A 16 3.79 -18.77 22.51
N LEU A 17 3.60 -19.49 21.41
CA LEU A 17 2.60 -19.16 20.39
C LEU A 17 1.17 -19.25 20.95
N CYS A 18 0.84 -20.30 21.69
CA CYS A 18 -0.47 -20.43 22.33
C CYS A 18 -0.75 -19.33 23.35
N ALA A 19 0.27 -18.94 24.16
CA ALA A 19 0.15 -17.85 25.12
C ALA A 19 -0.04 -16.49 24.44
N TYR A 20 0.69 -16.25 23.34
CA TYR A 20 0.56 -15.06 22.51
C TYR A 20 -0.84 -14.95 21.91
N LEU A 21 -1.35 -16.02 21.28
CA LEU A 21 -2.69 -16.03 20.66
C LEU A 21 -3.81 -15.86 21.69
N ALA A 22 -3.65 -16.42 22.89
CA ALA A 22 -4.62 -16.21 23.97
C ALA A 22 -4.63 -14.76 24.46
N PHE A 23 -3.46 -14.11 24.54
CA PHE A 23 -3.34 -12.71 24.90
C PHE A 23 -3.92 -11.79 23.82
N ASP A 24 -3.62 -12.08 22.55
CA ASP A 24 -4.12 -11.32 21.40
C ASP A 24 -5.64 -11.40 21.27
N TYR A 25 -6.22 -12.60 21.38
CA TYR A 25 -7.68 -12.77 21.45
C TYR A 25 -8.30 -11.98 22.61
N ALA A 26 -7.69 -11.98 23.80
CA ALA A 26 -8.19 -11.24 24.95
C ALA A 26 -8.14 -9.72 24.74
N MET A 27 -7.11 -9.21 24.04
CA MET A 27 -7.00 -7.81 23.63
C MET A 27 -8.09 -7.43 22.62
N VAL A 28 -8.27 -8.23 21.57
CA VAL A 28 -9.29 -8.01 20.53
C VAL A 28 -10.71 -8.03 21.13
N ALA A 29 -11.02 -9.01 21.99
CA ALA A 29 -12.30 -9.09 22.67
C ALA A 29 -12.54 -7.90 23.62
N ARG A 30 -11.48 -7.41 24.28
CA ARG A 30 -11.55 -6.23 25.15
C ARG A 30 -11.77 -4.95 24.36
N GLN A 31 -11.18 -4.82 23.18
CA GLN A 31 -11.39 -3.67 22.28
C GLN A 31 -12.80 -3.68 21.68
N ALA A 32 -13.31 -4.83 21.23
CA ALA A 32 -14.69 -4.97 20.76
C ALA A 32 -15.70 -4.55 21.85
N LYS A 33 -15.48 -5.02 23.08
CA LYS A 33 -16.30 -4.63 24.24
C LYS A 33 -16.20 -3.13 24.57
N ALA A 34 -15.02 -2.51 24.40
CA ALA A 34 -14.85 -1.07 24.59
C ALA A 34 -15.58 -0.23 23.52
N ARG A 35 -15.83 -0.81 22.34
CA ARG A 35 -16.59 -0.21 21.23
C ARG A 35 -18.10 -0.51 21.28
N GLY A 36 -18.57 -1.26 22.28
CA GLY A 36 -19.98 -1.66 22.40
C GLY A 36 -20.41 -2.77 21.42
N GLU A 37 -19.45 -3.43 20.78
CA GLU A 37 -19.67 -4.52 19.84
C GLU A 37 -19.64 -5.88 20.55
N GLU A 38 -20.32 -6.88 19.99
CA GLU A 38 -20.19 -8.24 20.49
C GLU A 38 -18.78 -8.78 20.18
N PRO A 39 -18.05 -9.31 21.18
CA PRO A 39 -16.72 -9.84 20.95
C PRO A 39 -16.79 -11.03 20.00
N MET A 40 -15.93 -11.01 18.98
CA MET A 40 -15.79 -12.09 18.02
C MET A 40 -15.56 -13.43 18.73
N SER A 41 -16.23 -14.49 18.27
CA SER A 41 -16.08 -15.81 18.89
C SER A 41 -14.67 -16.37 18.69
N VAL A 42 -14.18 -17.19 19.63
CA VAL A 42 -12.88 -17.89 19.54
C VAL A 42 -12.76 -18.67 18.22
N VAL A 43 -13.85 -19.27 17.76
CA VAL A 43 -13.89 -20.03 16.49
C VAL A 43 -13.70 -19.11 15.29
N THR A 44 -14.34 -17.94 15.30
CA THR A 44 -14.20 -16.93 14.25
C THR A 44 -12.79 -16.34 14.24
N TYR A 45 -12.22 -16.04 15.41
CA TYR A 45 -10.85 -15.57 15.56
C TYR A 45 -9.83 -16.62 15.06
N ALA A 46 -9.98 -17.88 15.46
CA ALA A 46 -9.13 -18.98 15.01
C ALA A 46 -9.23 -19.23 13.50
N SER A 47 -10.42 -19.08 12.92
CA SER A 47 -10.62 -19.22 11.47
C SER A 47 -9.94 -18.11 10.66
N GLY A 48 -9.97 -16.87 11.15
CA GLY A 48 -9.25 -15.75 10.53
C GLY A 48 -7.73 -15.90 10.65
N LEU A 49 -7.25 -16.42 11.78
CA LEU A 49 -5.83 -16.72 11.99
C LEU A 49 -5.33 -17.86 11.08
N LEU A 50 -6.15 -18.90 10.88
CA LEU A 50 -5.86 -19.98 9.92
C LEU A 50 -5.87 -19.48 8.47
N GLN A 51 -6.75 -18.53 8.11
CA GLN A 51 -6.75 -17.89 6.79
C GLN A 51 -5.48 -17.05 6.57
N LEU A 52 -5.02 -16.33 7.60
CA LEU A 52 -3.77 -15.57 7.55
C LEU A 52 -2.54 -16.49 7.43
N ALA A 53 -2.54 -17.61 8.14
CA ALA A 53 -1.48 -18.63 8.05
C ALA A 53 -1.46 -19.35 6.68
N GLY A 54 -2.63 -19.60 6.09
CA GLY A 54 -2.78 -20.10 4.72
C GLY A 54 -2.33 -19.09 3.67
N ALA A 55 -2.48 -17.79 3.92
CA ALA A 55 -1.99 -16.74 3.04
C ALA A 55 -0.45 -16.60 3.03
N LEU A 56 0.22 -16.98 4.13
CA LEU A 56 1.68 -16.94 4.28
C LEU A 56 2.37 -18.23 3.81
N SER A 57 1.67 -19.37 3.87
CA SER A 57 2.09 -20.64 3.28
C SER A 57 1.55 -20.73 1.85
N GLY A 58 2.26 -20.12 0.89
CA GLY A 58 1.83 -19.92 -0.50
C GLY A 58 1.55 -21.17 -1.36
N ASN A 59 0.73 -22.09 -0.90
CA ASN A 59 0.14 -23.23 -1.62
C ASN A 59 -1.16 -23.62 -0.88
N ASP A 60 -2.26 -22.92 -1.18
CA ASP A 60 -3.52 -23.58 -1.56
C ASP A 60 -4.57 -22.56 -1.99
N GLY A 61 -5.33 -22.96 -3.01
CA GLY A 61 -6.15 -22.12 -3.86
C GLY A 61 -7.29 -21.41 -3.15
N ASP A 62 -7.25 -20.08 -3.21
CA ASP A 62 -8.47 -19.32 -3.39
C ASP A 62 -9.00 -19.66 -4.80
N PRO A 63 -10.22 -20.21 -4.96
CA PRO A 63 -10.81 -20.44 -6.29
C PRO A 63 -10.94 -19.14 -7.12
N ALA A 64 -10.86 -17.96 -6.50
CA ALA A 64 -10.73 -16.70 -7.22
C ALA A 64 -9.38 -16.54 -7.96
N ARG A 65 -8.34 -17.30 -7.58
CA ARG A 65 -7.00 -17.20 -8.17
C ARG A 65 -6.86 -17.97 -9.49
N SER A 66 -7.62 -19.04 -9.74
CA SER A 66 -7.51 -19.81 -10.98
C SER A 66 -8.25 -19.18 -12.16
N ASP A 67 -9.32 -18.43 -11.88
CA ASP A 67 -10.25 -17.93 -12.90
C ASP A 67 -10.16 -16.41 -13.11
N ALA A 68 -9.51 -15.67 -12.20
CA ALA A 68 -9.30 -14.24 -12.37
C ALA A 68 -8.28 -13.94 -13.48
N PRO A 69 -8.58 -12.99 -14.40
CA PRO A 69 -7.66 -12.61 -15.44
C PRO A 69 -6.31 -12.15 -14.88
N GLN A 70 -5.22 -12.67 -15.41
CA GLN A 70 -3.85 -12.33 -14.99
C GLN A 70 -3.28 -11.14 -15.78
N THR A 71 -3.85 -10.84 -16.95
CA THR A 71 -3.41 -9.73 -17.81
C THR A 71 -4.16 -8.45 -17.46
N LEU A 72 -3.45 -7.33 -17.31
CA LEU A 72 -4.06 -6.02 -17.01
C LEU A 72 -5.17 -5.62 -17.99
N VAL A 73 -5.02 -5.95 -19.28
CA VAL A 73 -6.05 -5.61 -20.28
C VAL A 73 -7.40 -6.27 -20.00
N ALA A 74 -7.39 -7.46 -19.40
CA ALA A 74 -8.61 -8.20 -19.06
C ALA A 74 -9.19 -7.78 -17.69
N MET A 75 -8.50 -6.88 -16.97
CA MET A 75 -9.02 -6.23 -15.75
C MET A 75 -9.71 -4.89 -16.06
N LEU A 76 -9.43 -4.30 -17.23
CA LEU A 76 -10.11 -3.11 -17.72
C LEU A 76 -11.60 -3.39 -17.98
N PRO A 77 -12.46 -2.36 -18.01
CA PRO A 77 -13.86 -2.50 -18.37
C PRO A 77 -14.07 -3.30 -19.66
N ALA A 78 -15.13 -4.10 -19.72
CA ALA A 78 -15.59 -4.63 -20.99
C ALA A 78 -16.28 -3.50 -21.80
N PRO A 79 -16.21 -3.52 -23.15
CA PRO A 79 -16.95 -2.56 -23.95
C PRO A 79 -18.46 -2.71 -23.69
N PRO A 80 -19.16 -1.63 -23.31
CA PRO A 80 -20.62 -1.67 -23.19
C PRO A 80 -21.29 -1.89 -24.54
N GLU A 81 -22.59 -2.20 -24.52
CA GLU A 81 -23.33 -2.47 -25.76
C GLU A 81 -23.26 -1.29 -26.76
N GLY A 82 -22.89 -1.62 -28.00
CA GLY A 82 -22.73 -0.66 -29.08
C GLY A 82 -21.45 0.20 -29.00
N TRP A 83 -20.51 -0.12 -28.11
CA TRP A 83 -19.17 0.46 -28.09
C TRP A 83 -18.16 -0.47 -28.75
N THR A 84 -17.17 0.13 -29.41
CA THR A 84 -16.00 -0.58 -29.93
C THR A 84 -14.82 -0.37 -29.01
N VAL A 85 -13.88 -1.33 -28.95
CA VAL A 85 -12.67 -1.22 -28.14
C VAL A 85 -11.44 -1.53 -28.99
N ARG A 86 -10.38 -0.74 -28.81
CA ARG A 86 -9.06 -0.98 -29.43
C ARG A 86 -7.94 -0.47 -28.51
N PRO A 87 -6.66 -0.83 -28.76
CA PRO A 87 -5.53 -0.19 -28.10
C PRO A 87 -5.57 1.33 -28.31
N ALA A 88 -5.32 2.08 -27.24
CA ALA A 88 -5.28 3.55 -27.33
C ALA A 88 -3.92 4.04 -27.82
N GLU A 89 -3.95 5.10 -28.60
CA GLU A 89 -2.77 5.78 -29.13
C GLU A 89 -2.60 7.15 -28.44
N PRO A 90 -1.39 7.75 -28.44
CA PRO A 90 -1.19 9.08 -27.85
C PRO A 90 -2.13 10.15 -28.42
N ALA A 91 -2.47 10.06 -29.72
CA ALA A 91 -3.38 10.99 -30.39
C ALA A 91 -4.82 10.94 -29.86
N ASP A 92 -5.24 9.80 -29.28
CA ASP A 92 -6.59 9.65 -28.72
C ASP A 92 -6.79 10.55 -27.50
N VAL A 93 -5.71 10.86 -26.78
CA VAL A 93 -5.76 11.71 -25.58
C VAL A 93 -5.72 13.20 -25.93
N GLU A 94 -5.03 13.58 -27.01
CA GLU A 94 -5.01 14.97 -27.49
C GLU A 94 -6.41 15.46 -27.89
N ALA A 95 -7.32 14.56 -28.30
CA ALA A 95 -8.71 14.90 -28.60
C ALA A 95 -9.49 15.47 -27.39
N PHE A 96 -9.00 15.27 -26.16
CA PHE A 96 -9.60 15.80 -24.95
C PHE A 96 -9.03 17.17 -24.53
N LEU A 97 -7.96 17.62 -25.18
CA LEU A 97 -7.26 18.85 -24.82
C LEU A 97 -7.68 20.02 -25.72
N PRO A 98 -7.81 21.23 -25.17
CA PRO A 98 -7.99 22.41 -26.00
C PRO A 98 -6.73 22.67 -26.86
N PRO A 99 -6.87 23.28 -28.05
CA PRO A 99 -5.73 23.61 -28.88
C PRO A 99 -4.68 24.42 -28.11
N GLY A 100 -3.43 23.93 -28.08
CA GLY A 100 -2.34 24.61 -27.39
C GLY A 100 -2.31 24.42 -25.87
N ALA A 101 -3.04 23.45 -25.31
CA ALA A 101 -3.01 23.13 -23.87
C ALA A 101 -1.58 22.89 -23.35
N ARG A 102 -1.23 23.56 -22.24
CA ARG A 102 0.07 23.50 -21.55
C ARG A 102 -0.12 23.49 -20.03
N GLY A 103 0.89 23.01 -19.32
CA GLY A 103 0.94 23.02 -17.85
C GLY A 103 0.49 21.71 -17.22
N LYS A 104 0.54 21.65 -15.89
CA LYS A 104 0.42 20.42 -15.10
C LYS A 104 -0.84 19.60 -15.40
N GLN A 105 -2.02 20.23 -15.60
CA GLN A 105 -3.24 19.48 -15.92
C GLN A 105 -3.21 18.88 -17.33
N ALA A 106 -2.68 19.62 -18.32
CA ALA A 106 -2.51 19.11 -19.68
C ALA A 106 -1.51 17.94 -19.70
N ASP A 107 -0.39 18.08 -18.99
CA ASP A 107 0.63 17.02 -18.88
C ASP A 107 0.07 15.78 -18.18
N ARG A 108 -0.78 15.96 -17.16
CA ARG A 108 -1.48 14.86 -16.47
C ARG A 108 -2.41 14.09 -17.41
N VAL A 109 -3.18 14.80 -18.24
CA VAL A 109 -4.04 14.17 -19.26
C VAL A 109 -3.18 13.45 -20.28
N ARG A 110 -2.15 14.10 -20.86
CA ARG A 110 -1.23 13.49 -21.83
C ARG A 110 -0.52 12.24 -21.31
N ALA A 111 -0.17 12.21 -20.03
CA ALA A 111 0.50 11.07 -19.41
C ALA A 111 -0.32 9.78 -19.52
N ILE A 112 -1.64 9.87 -19.67
CA ILE A 112 -2.52 8.72 -19.90
C ILE A 112 -2.41 8.21 -21.33
N GLY A 113 -1.95 9.01 -22.29
CA GLY A 113 -1.74 8.61 -23.69
C GLY A 113 -0.34 8.10 -23.99
N VAL A 114 0.63 8.32 -23.08
CA VAL A 114 2.04 7.95 -23.27
C VAL A 114 2.34 6.66 -22.50
N PRO A 115 2.77 5.57 -23.15
CA PRO A 115 3.16 4.35 -22.44
C PRO A 115 4.17 4.67 -21.34
N ARG A 116 3.90 4.24 -20.11
CA ARG A 116 4.91 4.31 -19.06
C ARG A 116 5.88 3.16 -19.27
N GLU A 117 7.15 3.49 -19.40
CA GLU A 117 8.23 2.52 -19.55
C GLU A 117 9.08 2.52 -18.28
N GLY A 118 9.42 1.32 -17.80
CA GLY A 118 10.20 1.12 -16.59
C GLY A 118 10.42 -0.36 -16.33
N LYS A 119 11.55 -0.71 -15.71
CA LYS A 119 11.88 -2.10 -15.43
C LYS A 119 10.80 -2.72 -14.52
N GLY A 120 10.09 -3.74 -15.04
CA GLY A 120 9.04 -4.44 -14.30
C GLY A 120 7.70 -3.70 -14.19
N LEU A 121 7.59 -2.50 -14.79
CA LEU A 121 6.31 -1.80 -14.89
C LEU A 121 5.49 -2.40 -16.03
N THR A 122 4.22 -2.69 -15.76
CA THR A 122 3.30 -3.23 -16.77
C THR A 122 2.14 -2.25 -16.94
N GLY A 123 1.83 -1.90 -18.19
CA GLY A 123 0.71 -1.01 -18.52
C GLY A 123 -0.24 -1.68 -19.50
N ALA A 124 -1.54 -1.44 -19.35
CA ALA A 124 -2.55 -1.75 -20.35
C ALA A 124 -3.42 -0.53 -20.59
N ARG A 125 -3.75 -0.28 -21.86
CA ARG A 125 -4.53 0.88 -22.23
C ARG A 125 -5.42 0.61 -23.42
N VAL A 126 -6.67 1.02 -23.31
CA VAL A 126 -7.66 0.86 -24.35
C VAL A 126 -8.48 2.13 -24.50
N ILE A 127 -9.01 2.32 -25.69
CA ILE A 127 -10.03 3.34 -25.96
C ILE A 127 -11.32 2.63 -26.37
N TYR A 128 -12.42 3.14 -25.81
CA TYR A 128 -13.78 2.80 -26.19
C TYR A 128 -14.39 3.92 -27.01
N GLU A 129 -14.98 3.57 -28.15
CA GLU A 129 -15.54 4.56 -29.08
C GLU A 129 -17.00 4.22 -29.44
N LYS A 130 -17.87 5.24 -29.36
CA LYS A 130 -19.27 5.20 -29.83
C LYS A 130 -19.63 6.54 -30.47
N GLY A 131 -19.49 6.61 -31.80
CA GLY A 131 -19.64 7.86 -32.54
C GLY A 131 -18.64 8.92 -32.04
N PRO A 132 -19.08 10.12 -31.62
CA PRO A 132 -18.19 11.16 -31.09
C PRO A 132 -17.77 10.94 -29.62
N ARG A 133 -18.38 9.98 -28.91
CA ARG A 133 -18.08 9.71 -27.50
C ARG A 133 -16.88 8.79 -27.38
N LYS A 134 -15.94 9.16 -26.50
CA LYS A 134 -14.70 8.42 -26.27
C LYS A 134 -14.45 8.24 -24.77
N VAL A 135 -13.97 7.06 -24.42
CA VAL A 135 -13.44 6.78 -23.07
C VAL A 135 -12.07 6.12 -23.24
N VAL A 136 -11.03 6.65 -22.63
CA VAL A 136 -9.70 6.03 -22.58
C VAL A 136 -9.48 5.50 -21.17
N ALA A 137 -9.17 4.23 -21.03
CA ALA A 137 -8.87 3.62 -19.74
C ALA A 137 -7.45 3.04 -19.74
N GLU A 138 -6.74 3.27 -18.65
CA GLU A 138 -5.38 2.83 -18.41
C GLU A 138 -5.28 2.13 -17.05
N LEU A 139 -4.63 0.97 -17.04
CA LEU A 139 -4.14 0.33 -15.84
C LEU A 139 -2.62 0.30 -15.86
N ILE A 140 -2.01 0.71 -14.74
CA ILE A 140 -0.56 0.63 -14.53
C ILE A 140 -0.30 -0.22 -13.31
N ARG A 141 0.50 -1.27 -13.45
CA ARG A 141 0.98 -2.10 -12.35
C ARG A 141 2.46 -1.84 -12.12
N TYR A 142 2.78 -1.40 -10.91
CA TYR A 142 4.14 -1.25 -10.44
C TYR A 142 4.73 -2.60 -9.99
N PRO A 143 6.05 -2.79 -10.14
CA PRO A 143 6.69 -4.07 -9.85
C PRO A 143 6.68 -4.46 -8.36
N ASP A 144 6.58 -5.76 -8.10
CA ASP A 144 6.43 -6.33 -6.76
C ASP A 144 7.55 -5.95 -5.79
N PHE A 145 8.78 -5.79 -6.31
CA PHE A 145 9.94 -5.45 -5.47
C PHE A 145 9.75 -4.13 -4.71
N ILE A 146 8.92 -3.21 -5.23
CA ILE A 146 8.62 -1.95 -4.55
C ILE A 146 7.83 -2.19 -3.26
N PHE A 147 6.98 -3.23 -3.27
CA PHE A 147 6.06 -3.54 -2.19
C PHE A 147 6.58 -4.64 -1.25
N THR A 148 7.58 -5.41 -1.67
CA THR A 148 8.17 -6.48 -0.86
C THR A 148 9.56 -6.16 -0.29
N SER A 149 10.24 -5.11 -0.77
CA SER A 149 11.61 -4.80 -0.36
C SER A 149 11.70 -3.55 0.52
N PHE A 150 12.42 -3.71 1.63
CA PHE A 150 12.78 -2.59 2.51
C PHE A 150 13.60 -1.50 1.77
N MET A 151 14.37 -1.87 0.74
CA MET A 151 15.18 -0.93 -0.05
C MET A 151 14.36 -0.03 -0.98
N ALA A 152 13.07 -0.31 -1.17
CA ALA A 152 12.18 0.44 -2.04
C ALA A 152 11.13 1.26 -1.26
N MET A 153 11.32 1.45 0.05
CA MET A 153 10.38 2.16 0.93
C MET A 153 10.03 3.56 0.42
N THR A 154 11.01 4.36 -0.03
CA THR A 154 10.76 5.69 -0.59
C THR A 154 9.87 5.62 -1.85
N GLN A 155 10.11 4.66 -2.73
CA GLN A 155 9.30 4.49 -3.95
C GLN A 155 7.88 4.03 -3.62
N LYS A 156 7.74 3.12 -2.66
CA LYS A 156 6.43 2.69 -2.15
C LYS A 156 5.65 3.88 -1.59
N PHE A 157 6.30 4.70 -0.77
CA PHE A 157 5.72 5.91 -0.18
C PHE A 157 5.27 6.90 -1.26
N GLU A 158 6.12 7.20 -2.24
CA GLU A 158 5.77 8.08 -3.36
C GLU A 158 4.54 7.59 -4.13
N LEU A 159 4.42 6.28 -4.35
CA LEU A 159 3.26 5.69 -5.02
C LEU A 159 1.98 5.78 -4.20
N GLN A 160 2.07 5.59 -2.88
CA GLN A 160 0.95 5.76 -1.96
C GLN A 160 0.49 7.23 -1.89
N MET A 161 1.45 8.16 -1.90
CA MET A 161 1.18 9.59 -1.91
C MET A 161 0.58 10.07 -3.24
N LEU A 162 0.89 9.42 -4.37
CA LEU A 162 0.45 9.85 -5.70
C LEU A 162 -1.08 9.93 -5.82
N THR A 163 -1.80 9.03 -5.17
CA THR A 163 -3.28 9.03 -5.16
C THR A 163 -3.84 9.89 -4.03
N ALA A 164 -3.14 10.01 -2.90
CA ALA A 164 -3.53 10.89 -1.79
C ALA A 164 -3.42 12.39 -2.15
N GLU A 165 -2.38 12.78 -2.90
CA GLU A 165 -2.19 14.12 -3.45
C GLU A 165 -3.17 14.47 -4.57
N PHE A 166 -3.95 13.49 -5.02
CA PHE A 166 -4.97 13.71 -6.02
C PHE A 166 -6.18 14.39 -5.37
N GLU A 167 -6.27 15.71 -5.50
CA GLU A 167 -7.39 16.56 -5.05
C GLU A 167 -8.70 16.31 -5.84
N GLY A 168 -9.09 15.05 -6.01
CA GLY A 168 -10.31 14.65 -6.71
C GLY A 168 -11.51 14.57 -5.77
N ARG A 169 -12.70 14.88 -6.28
CA ARG A 169 -13.97 14.62 -5.57
C ARG A 169 -14.33 13.14 -5.63
N ASP A 170 -14.99 12.62 -4.60
CA ASP A 170 -15.48 11.24 -4.63
C ASP A 170 -16.55 11.10 -5.72
N PHE A 171 -16.36 10.14 -6.63
CA PHE A 171 -17.24 9.95 -7.79
C PHE A 171 -18.07 8.67 -7.66
N ALA A 172 -17.38 7.54 -7.47
CA ALA A 172 -18.03 6.24 -7.36
C ALA A 172 -17.25 5.30 -6.45
N THR A 173 -17.96 4.37 -5.81
CA THR A 173 -17.35 3.18 -5.23
C THR A 173 -17.81 1.97 -6.03
N VAL A 174 -16.87 1.23 -6.60
CA VAL A 174 -17.13 0.04 -7.42
C VAL A 174 -16.59 -1.16 -6.68
N ARG A 175 -17.47 -1.98 -6.08
CA ARG A 175 -17.06 -3.17 -5.34
C ARG A 175 -16.02 -2.90 -4.24
N GLY A 176 -16.16 -1.76 -3.56
CA GLY A 176 -15.22 -1.27 -2.55
C GLY A 176 -14.01 -0.50 -3.10
N LEU A 177 -13.80 -0.47 -4.42
CA LEU A 177 -12.78 0.38 -5.05
C LEU A 177 -13.30 1.82 -5.13
N GLU A 178 -12.57 2.74 -4.53
CA GLU A 178 -12.89 4.17 -4.55
C GLU A 178 -12.36 4.81 -5.84
N ILE A 179 -13.27 5.44 -6.59
CA ILE A 179 -12.96 6.15 -7.83
C ILE A 179 -13.24 7.64 -7.59
N ARG A 180 -12.23 8.47 -7.84
CA ARG A 180 -12.29 9.92 -7.66
C ARG A 180 -12.21 10.64 -9.00
N GLU A 181 -12.93 11.73 -9.13
CA GLU A 181 -12.87 12.60 -10.31
C GLU A 181 -11.94 13.79 -10.05
N ALA A 182 -10.93 13.95 -10.90
CA ALA A 182 -10.01 15.07 -10.88
C ALA A 182 -10.70 16.37 -11.31
N PRO A 183 -10.44 17.50 -10.64
CA PRO A 183 -10.80 18.79 -11.17
C PRO A 183 -9.95 19.07 -12.42
N LEU A 184 -10.61 19.16 -13.57
CA LEU A 184 -10.01 19.63 -14.82
C LEU A 184 -10.56 21.02 -15.16
N PRO A 185 -9.78 21.88 -15.82
CA PRO A 185 -10.26 23.16 -16.32
C PRO A 185 -11.49 23.02 -17.22
N GLU A 186 -12.37 24.03 -17.25
CA GLU A 186 -13.66 23.93 -17.95
C GLU A 186 -13.53 23.78 -19.47
N ASP A 187 -12.45 24.29 -20.05
CA ASP A 187 -12.13 24.21 -21.47
C ASP A 187 -11.61 22.83 -21.90
N PHE A 188 -11.32 21.94 -20.96
CA PHE A 188 -10.96 20.55 -21.27
C PHE A 188 -12.21 19.77 -21.70
N GLY A 189 -12.07 19.03 -22.80
CA GLY A 189 -13.12 18.16 -23.34
C GLY A 189 -13.28 16.83 -22.58
N ALA A 190 -12.66 16.70 -21.39
CA ALA A 190 -12.61 15.47 -20.63
C ALA A 190 -13.04 15.61 -19.17
N ARG A 191 -13.43 14.46 -18.60
CA ARG A 191 -13.46 14.15 -17.18
C ARG A 191 -12.37 13.12 -16.92
N LEU A 192 -11.60 13.30 -15.84
CA LEU A 192 -10.52 12.40 -15.45
C LEU A 192 -10.88 11.69 -14.15
N PHE A 193 -10.86 10.37 -14.15
CA PHE A 193 -11.09 9.53 -12.99
C PHE A 193 -9.83 8.76 -12.63
N VAL A 194 -9.58 8.61 -11.32
CA VAL A 194 -8.43 7.89 -10.78
C VAL A 194 -8.88 6.98 -9.65
N ALA A 195 -8.29 5.78 -9.58
CA ALA A 195 -8.43 4.85 -8.48
C ALA A 195 -7.14 4.03 -8.33
N GLU A 196 -6.95 3.38 -7.18
CA GLU A 196 -5.82 2.48 -6.98
C GLU A 196 -6.17 1.29 -6.09
N VAL A 197 -5.37 0.23 -6.22
CA VAL A 197 -5.41 -0.95 -5.36
C VAL A 197 -4.02 -1.17 -4.77
N GLY A 198 -3.93 -1.04 -3.44
CA GLY A 198 -2.69 -1.21 -2.68
C GLY A 198 -1.53 -0.32 -3.14
N ALA A 199 -1.81 0.83 -3.76
CA ALA A 199 -0.85 1.69 -4.47
C ALA A 199 -0.03 1.01 -5.60
N GLN A 200 -0.25 -0.28 -5.86
CA GLN A 200 0.49 -1.05 -6.84
C GLN A 200 -0.18 -1.07 -8.21
N ILE A 201 -1.52 -1.12 -8.25
CA ILE A 201 -2.27 -1.02 -9.50
C ILE A 201 -3.04 0.29 -9.50
N HIS A 202 -2.75 1.15 -10.48
CA HIS A 202 -3.39 2.46 -10.67
C HIS A 202 -4.32 2.41 -11.88
N LEU A 203 -5.58 2.78 -11.69
CA LEU A 203 -6.57 3.00 -12.74
C LEU A 203 -6.67 4.48 -13.06
N ARG A 204 -6.63 4.81 -14.35
CA ARG A 204 -6.96 6.14 -14.86
C ARG A 204 -7.93 6.03 -16.00
N MET A 205 -8.98 6.85 -15.98
CA MET A 205 -9.99 6.85 -17.02
C MET A 205 -10.29 8.29 -17.44
N LEU A 206 -10.11 8.58 -18.73
CA LEU A 206 -10.57 9.80 -19.36
C LEU A 206 -11.89 9.51 -20.06
N ALA A 207 -12.90 10.32 -19.83
CA ALA A 207 -14.16 10.25 -20.57
C ALA A 207 -14.48 11.60 -21.20
N SER A 208 -15.17 11.61 -22.33
CA SER A 208 -15.69 12.84 -22.93
C SER A 208 -16.53 13.62 -21.92
N LYS A 209 -16.32 14.93 -21.82
CA LYS A 209 -17.04 15.81 -20.87
C LYS A 209 -18.56 15.79 -21.04
N ALA A 210 -19.05 15.48 -22.23
CA ALA A 210 -20.47 15.33 -22.53
C ALA A 210 -21.11 14.05 -21.93
N MET A 211 -20.33 13.12 -21.37
CA MET A 211 -20.85 11.90 -20.76
C MET A 211 -21.35 12.16 -19.34
N SER A 212 -22.59 11.75 -19.08
CA SER A 212 -23.16 11.78 -17.74
C SER A 212 -22.55 10.70 -16.83
N ASP A 213 -22.82 10.77 -15.53
CA ASP A 213 -22.42 9.72 -14.59
C ASP A 213 -23.07 8.37 -14.95
N GLU A 214 -24.32 8.41 -15.42
CA GLU A 214 -25.07 7.24 -15.89
C GLU A 214 -24.46 6.62 -17.16
N ASP A 215 -23.94 7.45 -18.07
CA ASP A 215 -23.23 6.97 -19.27
C ASP A 215 -21.95 6.18 -18.90
N LEU A 216 -21.37 6.43 -17.72
CA LEU A 216 -20.14 5.80 -17.24
C LEU A 216 -20.38 4.50 -16.45
N LEU A 217 -21.58 4.31 -15.90
CA LEU A 217 -21.94 3.12 -15.13
C LEU A 217 -21.69 1.79 -15.85
N PRO A 218 -22.02 1.63 -17.14
CA PRO A 218 -21.79 0.37 -17.84
C PRO A 218 -20.31 -0.03 -17.87
N PHE A 219 -19.40 0.94 -17.99
CA PHE A 219 -17.95 0.70 -17.93
C PHE A 219 -17.55 0.25 -16.52
N LEU A 220 -17.98 0.99 -15.49
CA LEU A 220 -17.65 0.68 -14.11
C LEU A 220 -18.20 -0.68 -13.67
N SER A 221 -19.36 -1.08 -14.18
CA SER A 221 -20.01 -2.35 -13.81
C SER A 221 -19.24 -3.59 -14.22
N THR A 222 -18.42 -3.47 -15.27
CA THR A 222 -17.62 -4.56 -15.83
C THR A 222 -16.15 -4.51 -15.39
N LEU A 223 -15.77 -3.52 -14.58
CA LEU A 223 -14.43 -3.42 -14.01
C LEU A 223 -14.15 -4.60 -13.08
N ASN A 224 -13.05 -5.33 -13.33
CA ASN A 224 -12.72 -6.53 -12.58
C ASN A 224 -11.88 -6.21 -11.33
N VAL A 225 -12.51 -5.57 -10.36
CA VAL A 225 -11.90 -5.23 -9.06
C VAL A 225 -11.35 -6.46 -8.31
N PRO A 226 -12.04 -7.63 -8.29
CA PRO A 226 -11.48 -8.85 -7.70
C PRO A 226 -10.14 -9.24 -8.33
N ALA A 227 -10.03 -9.21 -9.65
CA ALA A 227 -8.78 -9.53 -10.34
C ALA A 227 -7.68 -8.50 -10.04
N MET A 228 -8.02 -7.21 -9.97
CA MET A 228 -7.06 -6.18 -9.57
C MET A 228 -6.51 -6.45 -8.16
N ASN A 229 -7.38 -6.73 -7.18
CA ASN A 229 -6.98 -7.04 -5.81
C ASN A 229 -6.18 -8.35 -5.69
N ALA A 230 -6.51 -9.37 -6.49
CA ALA A 230 -5.75 -10.63 -6.50
C ALA A 230 -4.31 -10.48 -7.03
N ASN A 231 -4.08 -9.44 -7.86
CA ASN A 231 -2.82 -9.19 -8.57
C ASN A 231 -1.89 -8.18 -7.89
N VAL A 232 -2.20 -7.74 -6.66
CA VAL A 232 -1.30 -6.93 -5.82
C VAL A 232 -0.66 -7.76 -4.71
N VAL A 233 0.49 -7.29 -4.23
CA VAL A 233 1.21 -7.86 -3.09
C VAL A 233 0.42 -7.64 -1.80
N GLU A 234 0.05 -6.39 -1.53
CA GLU A 234 -0.71 -5.99 -0.35
C GLU A 234 -2.20 -5.94 -0.68
N ARG A 235 -2.86 -7.08 -0.56
CA ARG A 235 -4.29 -7.22 -0.84
C ARG A 235 -5.11 -6.49 0.20
N THR A 236 -6.22 -5.90 -0.24
CA THR A 236 -7.22 -5.33 0.66
C THR A 236 -8.31 -6.36 0.92
N THR A 237 -8.46 -6.79 2.17
CA THR A 237 -9.52 -7.74 2.57
C THR A 237 -10.90 -7.19 2.21
N GLY A 238 -11.74 -8.00 1.57
CA GLY A 238 -13.11 -7.64 1.15
C GLY A 238 -13.21 -6.76 -0.11
N LEU A 239 -12.10 -6.28 -0.68
CA LEU A 239 -12.12 -5.49 -1.92
C LEU A 239 -12.44 -6.39 -3.13
N GLY A 240 -13.48 -6.04 -3.87
CA GLY A 240 -14.01 -6.80 -5.00
C GLY A 240 -15.17 -7.75 -4.65
N GLU A 241 -15.29 -8.13 -3.39
CA GLU A 241 -16.34 -9.04 -2.88
C GLU A 241 -17.68 -8.32 -2.66
N VAL A 242 -17.62 -7.01 -2.41
CA VAL A 242 -18.82 -6.16 -2.29
C VAL A 242 -19.49 -6.06 -3.66
N PRO A 243 -20.75 -6.51 -3.85
CA PRO A 243 -21.39 -6.49 -5.17
C PRO A 243 -22.01 -5.13 -5.55
N VAL A 244 -21.67 -4.07 -4.83
CA VAL A 244 -22.37 -2.78 -4.89
C VAL A 244 -21.55 -1.75 -5.66
N ILE A 245 -22.24 -0.97 -6.50
CA ILE A 245 -21.72 0.27 -7.08
C ILE A 245 -22.52 1.43 -6.49
N VAL A 246 -21.83 2.37 -5.86
CA VAL A 246 -22.43 3.58 -5.30
C VAL A 246 -21.90 4.76 -6.08
N LEU A 247 -22.78 5.52 -6.75
CA LEU A 247 -22.43 6.81 -7.33
C LEU A 247 -22.66 7.91 -6.29
N ALA A 248 -21.71 8.81 -6.11
CA ALA A 248 -21.88 9.95 -5.21
C ALA A 248 -23.03 10.86 -5.66
N SER A 249 -23.27 10.98 -6.96
CA SER A 249 -24.28 11.86 -7.55
C SER A 249 -25.72 11.41 -7.31
N VAL A 250 -25.98 10.12 -7.10
CA VAL A 250 -27.33 9.60 -6.84
C VAL A 250 -27.72 9.66 -5.35
N LEU A 251 -26.75 9.91 -4.46
CA LEU A 251 -26.99 10.11 -3.04
C LEU A 251 -27.62 11.49 -2.81
N ASP A 252 -28.64 11.57 -1.95
CA ASP A 252 -29.14 12.84 -1.45
C ASP A 252 -28.07 13.57 -0.61
N ALA A 253 -28.27 14.86 -0.33
CA ALA A 253 -27.25 15.69 0.29
C ALA A 253 -26.86 15.24 1.71
N GLU A 254 -27.80 14.67 2.48
CA GLU A 254 -27.54 14.20 3.84
C GLU A 254 -26.77 12.87 3.80
N THR A 255 -27.23 11.93 2.99
CA THR A 255 -26.56 10.64 2.78
C THR A 255 -25.16 10.82 2.19
N ARG A 256 -25.00 11.75 1.24
CA ARG A 256 -23.69 12.06 0.64
C ARG A 256 -22.70 12.59 1.67
N LYS A 257 -23.13 13.49 2.55
CA LYS A 257 -22.26 14.05 3.59
C LYS A 257 -21.80 12.96 4.57
N THR A 258 -22.70 12.05 4.96
CA THR A 258 -22.35 10.91 5.82
C THR A 258 -21.40 9.96 5.11
N PHE A 259 -21.67 9.65 3.84
CA PHE A 259 -20.81 8.82 3.01
C PHE A 259 -19.39 9.41 2.88
N GLU A 260 -19.28 10.70 2.55
CA GLU A 260 -17.99 11.40 2.47
C GLU A 260 -17.25 11.38 3.82
N ALA A 261 -17.96 11.59 4.95
CA ALA A 261 -17.37 11.57 6.28
C ALA A 261 -16.87 10.17 6.71
N GLU A 262 -17.63 9.10 6.42
CA GLU A 262 -17.21 7.72 6.66
C GLU A 262 -15.98 7.34 5.82
N ARG A 263 -15.88 7.90 4.61
CA ARG A 263 -14.71 7.72 3.74
C ARG A 263 -13.51 8.52 4.19
N ASP A 264 -13.69 9.75 4.65
CA ASP A 264 -12.62 10.51 5.29
C ASP A 264 -12.08 9.81 6.54
N ALA A 265 -12.96 9.23 7.37
CA ALA A 265 -12.56 8.46 8.55
C ALA A 265 -11.78 7.19 8.18
N GLU A 266 -12.19 6.47 7.13
CA GLU A 266 -11.43 5.33 6.61
C GLU A 266 -10.07 5.74 6.05
N ARG A 267 -10.02 6.84 5.28
CA ARG A 267 -8.77 7.39 4.75
C ARG A 267 -7.81 7.75 5.88
N GLN A 268 -8.32 8.40 6.93
CA GLN A 268 -7.55 8.71 8.13
C GLN A 268 -7.05 7.44 8.82
N ARG A 269 -7.92 6.45 9.05
CA ARG A 269 -7.51 5.16 9.63
C ARG A 269 -6.43 4.48 8.79
N ARG A 270 -6.57 4.43 7.47
CA ARG A 270 -5.57 3.82 6.58
C ARG A 270 -4.26 4.59 6.62
N ALA A 271 -4.31 5.93 6.62
CA ALA A 271 -3.13 6.77 6.76
C ALA A 271 -2.45 6.56 8.12
N GLU A 272 -3.20 6.41 9.21
CA GLU A 272 -2.68 6.11 10.55
C GLU A 272 -2.05 4.71 10.62
N GLU A 273 -2.71 3.68 10.08
CA GLU A 273 -2.15 2.33 10.01
C GLU A 273 -0.90 2.26 9.11
N GLN A 274 -0.84 3.07 8.06
CA GLN A 274 0.34 3.21 7.21
C GLN A 274 1.47 3.92 7.96
N ALA A 275 1.20 5.06 8.59
CA ALA A 275 2.18 5.79 9.41
C ALA A 275 2.71 4.95 10.58
N ALA A 276 1.87 4.11 11.19
CA ALA A 276 2.29 3.18 12.23
C ALA A 276 3.23 2.09 11.67
N ARG A 277 2.89 1.49 10.53
CA ARG A 277 3.77 0.53 9.84
C ARG A 277 5.08 1.16 9.39
N GLU A 278 5.06 2.41 8.94
CA GLU A 278 6.26 3.17 8.60
C GLU A 278 7.13 3.44 9.82
N ALA A 279 6.55 3.83 10.95
CA ALA A 279 7.28 4.04 12.18
C ALA A 279 7.93 2.74 12.69
N GLU A 280 7.25 1.61 12.54
CA GLU A 280 7.78 0.29 12.86
C GLU A 280 8.96 -0.09 11.94
N LEU A 281 8.80 0.08 10.63
CA LEU A 281 9.85 -0.19 9.64
C LEU A 281 11.07 0.75 9.82
N GLU A 282 10.84 2.00 10.16
CA GLU A 282 11.89 2.98 10.47
C GLU A 282 12.62 2.63 11.78
N ALA A 283 11.90 2.13 12.78
CA ALA A 283 12.49 1.63 14.02
C ALA A 283 13.32 0.36 13.77
N GLU A 284 12.84 -0.56 12.93
CA GLU A 284 13.59 -1.72 12.48
C GLU A 284 14.85 -1.32 11.70
N ARG A 285 14.78 -0.27 10.86
CA ARG A 285 15.95 0.30 10.17
C ARG A 285 17.01 0.75 11.14
N LYS A 286 16.63 1.61 12.09
CA LYS A 286 17.53 2.15 13.09
C LYS A 286 18.13 1.02 13.93
N ALA A 287 17.33 0.01 14.29
CA ALA A 287 17.81 -1.15 15.02
C ALA A 287 18.82 -1.99 14.20
N ALA A 288 18.59 -2.16 12.90
CA ALA A 288 19.53 -2.87 12.02
C ALA A 288 20.84 -2.09 11.81
N GLU A 289 20.77 -0.77 11.59
CA GLU A 289 21.93 0.12 11.52
C GLU A 289 22.73 0.13 12.83
N ASP A 290 22.02 0.18 13.97
CA ASP A 290 22.64 0.07 15.28
C ASP A 290 23.33 -1.29 15.47
N ALA A 291 22.70 -2.38 15.04
CA ALA A 291 23.25 -3.73 15.13
C ALA A 291 24.49 -3.92 14.27
N GLU A 292 24.51 -3.39 13.04
CA GLU A 292 25.70 -3.37 12.18
C GLU A 292 26.82 -2.53 12.80
N ARG A 293 26.46 -1.42 13.46
CA ARG A 293 27.38 -0.62 14.26
C ARG A 293 27.69 -1.26 15.61
N GLY A 294 27.16 -2.42 15.98
CA GLY A 294 27.42 -3.05 17.27
C GLY A 294 27.00 -2.20 18.48
N LEU A 295 26.05 -1.28 18.29
CA LEU A 295 25.46 -0.44 19.32
C LEU A 295 24.39 -1.24 20.06
N THR A 296 24.41 -1.12 21.39
CA THR A 296 23.41 -1.71 22.28
C THR A 296 22.83 -0.62 23.15
N THR A 297 21.52 -0.62 23.38
CA THR A 297 20.89 0.32 24.30
C THR A 297 21.16 -0.11 25.74
N ASP A 298 21.76 0.77 26.54
CA ASP A 298 21.92 0.55 27.97
C ASP A 298 20.56 0.61 28.68
N GLU A 299 20.17 -0.48 29.34
CA GLU A 299 18.85 -0.64 29.96
C GLU A 299 18.58 0.35 31.12
N LYS A 300 19.62 0.95 31.71
CA LYS A 300 19.46 1.87 32.85
C LYS A 300 19.36 3.33 32.44
N THR A 301 19.98 3.68 31.32
CA THR A 301 20.12 5.07 30.88
C THR A 301 19.41 5.37 29.57
N GLY A 302 19.02 4.35 28.81
CA GLY A 302 18.42 4.49 27.48
C GLY A 302 19.41 4.97 26.42
N VAL A 303 20.70 5.08 26.76
CA VAL A 303 21.76 5.58 25.88
C VAL A 303 22.31 4.43 25.03
N LYS A 304 22.52 4.67 23.74
CA LYS A 304 23.18 3.71 22.84
C LYS A 304 24.69 3.68 23.12
N VAL A 305 25.20 2.52 23.51
CA VAL A 305 26.61 2.30 23.86
C VAL A 305 27.21 1.19 23.01
N ARG A 306 28.49 1.32 22.69
CA ARG A 306 29.27 0.27 22.01
C ARG A 306 30.19 -0.40 23.02
N LYS A 307 30.15 -1.73 23.13
CA LYS A 307 31.07 -2.50 23.98
C LYS A 307 32.33 -2.86 23.20
N GLY A 308 33.49 -2.67 23.82
CA GLY A 308 34.80 -2.94 23.21
C GLY A 308 35.81 -3.51 24.18
N THR A 309 36.87 -4.10 23.64
CA THR A 309 38.05 -4.55 24.38
C THR A 309 39.18 -3.56 24.16
N GLY A 310 39.82 -3.10 25.24
CA GLY A 310 40.96 -2.19 25.14
C GLY A 310 42.19 -2.91 24.58
N THR A 311 42.93 -2.24 23.70
CA THR A 311 44.26 -2.71 23.29
C THR A 311 45.24 -2.53 24.46
N GLY A 312 46.25 -3.41 24.54
CA GLY A 312 47.17 -3.45 25.70
C GLY A 312 48.02 -2.19 25.93
N ASP A 313 47.99 -1.23 25.00
CA ASP A 313 48.63 0.09 25.08
C ASP A 313 47.69 1.21 25.58
N GLY A 314 46.40 0.91 25.80
CA GLY A 314 45.39 1.83 26.30
C GLY A 314 44.97 2.94 25.34
N SER A 315 45.47 2.95 24.10
CA SER A 315 45.26 4.05 23.14
C SER A 315 44.11 3.82 22.15
N ARG A 316 43.64 2.57 22.01
CA ARG A 316 42.60 2.16 21.05
C ARG A 316 41.67 1.11 21.64
N PHE A 317 40.45 1.03 21.10
CA PHE A 317 39.44 0.05 21.49
C PHE A 317 38.95 -0.72 20.28
N GLU A 318 39.04 -2.05 20.34
CA GLU A 318 38.44 -2.93 19.34
C GLU A 318 36.98 -3.19 19.71
N THR A 319 36.09 -2.88 18.76
CA THR A 319 34.64 -3.10 18.89
C THR A 319 34.15 -3.95 17.72
N SER A 320 32.95 -4.51 17.83
CA SER A 320 32.37 -5.40 16.81
C SER A 320 32.15 -4.74 15.43
N GLY A 321 32.25 -3.41 15.31
CA GLY A 321 32.27 -2.75 14.00
C GLY A 321 33.35 -1.68 13.88
N GLY A 322 34.56 -1.96 14.38
CA GLY A 322 35.76 -1.18 14.09
C GLY A 322 36.55 -0.74 15.32
N THR A 323 37.58 0.08 15.08
CA THR A 323 38.47 0.62 16.12
C THR A 323 38.07 2.04 16.49
N LEU A 324 37.97 2.35 17.78
CA LEU A 324 37.72 3.70 18.31
C LEU A 324 38.94 4.21 19.08
N ASP A 325 39.15 5.53 19.07
CA ASP A 325 40.09 6.22 19.95
C ASP A 325 39.50 6.38 21.37
N ASP A 326 40.33 6.57 22.40
CA ASP A 326 39.88 6.66 23.82
C ASP A 326 39.07 7.93 24.15
N SER A 327 38.79 8.78 23.14
CA SER A 327 38.08 10.03 23.35
C SER A 327 36.58 9.77 23.58
N GLY A 328 36.12 9.93 24.83
CA GLY A 328 34.71 9.72 25.20
C GLY A 328 34.33 8.32 25.70
N CYS A 329 35.32 7.50 26.09
CA CYS A 329 35.11 6.18 26.69
C CYS A 329 35.18 6.20 28.24
N VAL A 330 34.29 5.46 28.91
CA VAL A 330 34.26 5.28 30.38
C VAL A 330 34.53 3.82 30.73
N ALA A 331 35.40 3.57 31.72
CA ALA A 331 35.69 2.22 32.20
C ALA A 331 34.61 1.72 33.18
N ILE A 332 34.12 0.50 32.98
CA ILE A 332 33.12 -0.15 33.84
C ILE A 332 33.61 -1.58 34.13
N ALA A 333 33.56 -2.02 35.39
CA ALA A 333 34.12 -3.29 35.86
C ALA A 333 34.02 -4.46 34.84
N GLY A 334 35.16 -4.82 34.25
CA GLY A 334 35.26 -5.87 33.22
C GLY A 334 35.35 -5.40 31.76
N GLY A 335 35.26 -4.10 31.46
CA GLY A 335 35.40 -3.52 30.10
C GLY A 335 35.39 -1.99 30.03
N LYS A 336 35.33 -1.40 28.83
CA LYS A 336 35.06 0.04 28.62
C LYS A 336 33.84 0.23 27.71
N THR A 337 33.05 1.27 27.97
CA THR A 337 31.90 1.71 27.15
C THR A 337 32.20 3.08 26.54
N CYS A 338 32.05 3.21 25.23
CA CYS A 338 32.28 4.48 24.51
C CYS A 338 30.96 5.07 24.02
N GLY A 339 30.82 6.40 24.13
CA GLY A 339 29.71 7.14 23.52
C GLY A 339 29.84 7.16 22.00
N ALA A 340 28.75 6.94 21.28
CA ALA A 340 28.77 7.04 19.82
C ALA A 340 28.92 8.51 19.38
N PRO A 341 29.81 8.84 18.42
CA PRO A 341 29.80 10.17 17.80
C PRO A 341 28.49 10.36 16.99
N PRO A 342 28.01 11.62 16.85
CA PRO A 342 26.87 11.93 15.99
C PRO A 342 27.15 11.48 14.55
N PRO A 343 26.11 11.20 13.74
CA PRO A 343 26.29 10.79 12.36
C PRO A 343 27.14 11.82 11.60
N PRO A 344 28.08 11.39 10.74
CA PRO A 344 28.56 12.25 9.67
C PRO A 344 27.35 12.53 8.77
N ASP A 345 27.06 13.80 8.51
CA ASP A 345 25.87 14.32 7.80
C ASP A 345 24.67 14.65 8.72
N ALA A 346 24.91 15.54 9.68
CA ALA A 346 23.90 16.42 10.23
C ALA A 346 24.36 17.88 10.03
N ASP A 347 24.12 18.40 8.82
CA ASP A 347 23.96 19.84 8.56
C ASP A 347 22.47 20.19 8.60
#